data_AF-A0A059X024-F1
#
_entry.id   AF-A0A059X024-F1
#
_cell.length_a   1.000
_cell.length_b   1.000
_cell.length_c   1.000
_cell.angle_alpha   90.00
_cell.angle_beta   90.00
_cell.angle_gamma   90.00
#
_symmetry.space_group_name_H-M   'P 1'
#
loop_
_entity.id
_entity.type
_entity.pdbx_description
1 polymer ?
#
loop_
_entity_poly.entity_id
_entity_poly.type
_entity_poly.pdbx_seq_one_letter_code
_entity_poly.pdbx_strand_id
1 'polypeptide(L)'
;RSVWGFTNSLYNGLFVSNPQTFTNILGLGDSKMTSIYNWFDRCMINVNATTPTNAFHEAPQRFASSGTTAAYWASNVQASIAAAKETASKCIIILGANDCTSTFDTPTRNAFVTNYSTVLDALHAWNPTMEIWLGLPWRRNFDSNCDLICDTLIPSIISGRSYCHLGMDERVYIKAGDNGATNTDDGIHPNAAGQAVFATQYATLIA
;
A
#
# COMPACT_ATOMS: atom_id res chain seq x y z
N ARG A 1 10.41 3.90 19.45
CA ARG A 1 9.04 4.31 19.05
C ARG A 1 8.86 5.76 19.48
N SER A 2 9.31 6.71 18.67
CA SER A 2 9.01 8.12 18.88
C SER A 2 7.54 8.32 18.54
N VAL A 3 6.70 8.47 19.56
CA VAL A 3 5.35 8.96 19.40
C VAL A 3 5.52 10.39 18.90
N TRP A 4 5.33 10.61 17.60
CA TRP A 4 5.06 11.96 17.10
C TRP A 4 3.71 12.35 17.68
N GLY A 5 3.77 12.94 18.88
CA GLY A 5 2.67 13.66 19.45
C GLY A 5 2.43 14.87 18.56
N PHE A 6 1.59 14.69 17.54
CA PHE A 6 0.81 15.80 17.02
C PHE A 6 -0.08 16.24 18.18
N THR A 7 0.44 17.12 19.02
CA THR A 7 -0.38 17.87 19.94
C THR A 7 -1.38 18.62 19.08
N ASN A 8 -2.67 18.38 19.32
CA ASN A 8 -3.85 19.02 18.72
C ASN A 8 -3.89 20.56 18.82
N SER A 9 -2.75 21.21 19.09
CA SER A 9 -2.64 22.61 19.47
C SER A 9 -2.65 23.59 18.30
N LEU A 10 -2.45 23.15 17.05
CA LEU A 10 -2.46 24.05 15.88
C LEU A 10 -3.75 23.99 15.06
N TYR A 11 -4.71 23.13 15.43
CA TYR A 11 -6.00 22.99 14.75
C TYR A 11 -7.20 23.51 15.57
N ASN A 12 -6.98 24.17 16.70
CA ASN A 12 -8.07 24.63 17.59
C ASN A 12 -8.77 25.93 17.17
N GLY A 13 -8.42 26.52 16.02
CA GLY A 13 -8.97 27.82 15.59
C GLY A 13 -9.96 27.80 14.43
N LEU A 14 -10.13 26.66 13.73
CA LEU A 14 -10.84 26.64 12.44
C LEU A 14 -11.86 25.51 12.25
N PHE A 15 -12.27 24.82 13.31
CA PHE A 15 -13.38 23.86 13.23
C PHE A 15 -14.71 24.57 13.48
N VAL A 16 -15.19 25.23 12.44
CA VAL A 16 -16.60 25.60 12.30
C VAL A 16 -17.39 24.29 12.22
N SER A 17 -18.05 23.90 13.32
CA SER A 17 -19.24 23.03 13.53
C SER A 17 -19.74 22.02 12.47
N ASN A 18 -18.98 21.66 11.46
CA ASN A 18 -19.34 20.66 10.46
C ASN A 18 -18.72 19.34 10.89
N PRO A 19 -19.50 18.29 11.15
CA PRO A 19 -18.93 16.97 11.42
C PRO A 19 -18.15 16.54 10.18
N GLN A 20 -16.82 16.62 10.24
CA GLN A 20 -15.99 16.08 9.17
C GLN A 20 -16.14 14.57 9.17
N THR A 21 -16.55 14.01 8.04
CA THR A 21 -16.48 12.57 7.82
C THR A 21 -15.03 12.20 7.52
N PHE A 22 -14.50 11.24 8.29
CA PHE A 22 -13.15 10.74 8.10
C PHE A 22 -13.16 9.46 7.24
N THR A 23 -12.22 9.38 6.29
CA THR A 23 -11.95 8.15 5.53
C THR A 23 -10.71 7.49 6.11
N ASN A 24 -10.89 6.34 6.75
CA ASN A 24 -9.79 5.54 7.28
C ASN A 24 -9.14 4.72 6.16
N ILE A 25 -7.82 4.86 6.00
CA ILE A 25 -7.03 4.11 5.01
C ILE A 25 -6.10 3.13 5.73
N LEU A 26 -6.19 1.86 5.36
CA LEU A 26 -5.26 0.81 5.77
C LEU A 26 -4.09 0.71 4.78
N GLY A 27 -2.87 0.65 5.30
CA GLY A 27 -1.71 0.19 4.54
C GLY A 27 -1.40 -1.27 4.85
N LEU A 28 -1.30 -2.13 3.84
CA LEU A 28 -0.81 -3.50 3.94
C LEU A 28 0.43 -3.68 3.05
N GLY A 29 1.50 -4.27 3.57
CA GLY A 29 2.65 -4.54 2.71
C GLY A 29 3.88 -5.08 3.41
N ASP A 30 4.98 -5.03 2.67
CA ASP A 30 6.29 -5.42 3.17
C ASP A 30 7.05 -4.26 3.83
N SER A 31 8.39 -4.27 3.78
CA SER A 31 9.24 -3.21 4.29
C SER A 31 8.87 -1.85 3.71
N LYS A 32 8.42 -1.75 2.45
CA LYS A 32 8.04 -0.47 1.81
C LYS A 32 6.82 0.19 2.47
N MET A 33 5.95 -0.58 3.11
CA MET A 33 4.78 -0.07 3.83
C MET A 33 5.06 0.27 5.31
N THR A 34 6.23 -0.11 5.83
CA THR A 34 6.59 0.16 7.23
C THR A 34 6.77 1.65 7.50
N SER A 35 6.60 2.06 8.76
CA SER A 35 6.69 3.47 9.19
C SER A 35 8.08 4.09 9.11
N ILE A 36 9.11 3.31 8.76
CA ILE A 36 10.43 3.84 8.42
C ILE A 36 10.34 4.71 7.16
N TYR A 37 9.36 4.44 6.30
CA TYR A 37 9.04 5.25 5.14
C TYR A 37 7.79 6.08 5.43
N ASN A 38 7.94 7.39 5.37
CA ASN A 38 6.88 8.36 5.70
C ASN A 38 5.97 8.68 4.51
N TRP A 39 6.12 7.97 3.38
CA TRP A 39 5.33 8.25 2.17
C TRP A 39 3.83 8.05 2.42
N PHE A 40 3.44 7.10 3.27
CA PHE A 40 2.04 6.86 3.59
C PHE A 40 1.44 8.01 4.42
N ASP A 41 2.21 8.54 5.39
CA ASP A 41 1.83 9.75 6.13
C ASP A 41 1.71 10.96 5.19
N ARG A 42 2.69 11.13 4.29
CA ARG A 42 2.67 12.18 3.26
C ARG A 42 1.50 12.04 2.30
N CYS A 43 1.10 10.81 1.97
CA CYS A 43 -0.06 10.53 1.13
C CYS A 43 -1.32 11.09 1.79
N MET A 44 -1.53 10.82 3.09
CA MET A 44 -2.68 11.35 3.82
C MET A 44 -2.69 12.88 3.85
N ILE A 45 -1.53 13.50 4.08
CA ILE A 45 -1.38 14.97 4.03
C ILE A 45 -1.77 15.51 2.64
N ASN A 46 -1.28 14.88 1.57
CA ASN A 46 -1.53 15.32 0.21
C ASN A 46 -3.00 15.20 -0.18
N VAL A 47 -3.67 14.09 0.16
CA VAL A 47 -5.11 13.93 -0.11
C VAL A 47 -5.90 15.02 0.62
N ASN A 48 -5.63 15.22 1.91
CA ASN A 48 -6.30 16.23 2.73
C ASN A 48 -6.13 17.67 2.21
N ALA A 49 -4.99 17.98 1.60
CA ALA A 49 -4.77 19.29 0.98
C ALA A 49 -5.69 19.52 -0.25
N THR A 50 -6.13 18.45 -0.90
CA THR A 50 -6.97 18.49 -2.12
C THR A 50 -8.46 18.27 -1.86
N THR A 51 -8.84 17.67 -0.72
CA THR A 51 -10.24 17.31 -0.38
C THR A 51 -10.69 17.93 0.94
N PRO A 52 -11.00 19.25 0.99
CA PRO A 52 -11.30 19.94 2.26
C PRO A 52 -12.57 19.45 2.97
N THR A 53 -13.43 18.70 2.29
CA THR A 53 -14.69 18.15 2.85
C THR A 53 -14.54 16.74 3.42
N ASN A 54 -13.50 15.99 3.04
CA ASN A 54 -13.25 14.63 3.51
C ASN A 54 -11.81 14.54 4.03
N ALA A 55 -11.66 14.39 5.34
CA ALA A 55 -10.36 14.17 5.94
C ALA A 55 -10.00 12.68 5.89
N PHE A 56 -8.87 12.36 5.28
CA PHE A 56 -8.30 11.03 5.17
C PHE A 56 -7.29 10.81 6.28
N HIS A 57 -7.53 9.77 7.08
CA HIS A 57 -6.68 9.39 8.18
C HIS A 57 -6.11 8.00 7.93
N GLU A 58 -4.86 7.81 8.31
CA GLU A 58 -4.34 6.47 8.45
C GLU A 58 -5.12 5.73 9.55
N ALA A 59 -5.62 4.54 9.24
CA ALA A 59 -6.17 3.64 10.24
C ALA A 59 -5.11 3.39 11.33
N PRO A 60 -5.49 3.23 12.60
CA PRO A 60 -4.55 3.24 13.74
C PRO A 60 -3.45 2.16 13.71
N GLN A 61 -3.47 1.24 12.73
CA GLN A 61 -2.46 0.21 12.53
C GLN A 61 -2.25 -0.11 11.05
N ARG A 62 -1.01 0.03 10.57
CA ARG A 62 -0.56 -0.60 9.30
C ARG A 62 -0.35 -2.09 9.49
N PHE A 63 -0.71 -2.86 8.48
CA PHE A 63 -0.34 -4.26 8.33
C PHE A 63 0.96 -4.34 7.53
N ALA A 64 2.07 -3.91 8.14
CA ALA A 64 3.36 -3.82 7.46
C ALA A 64 4.46 -4.54 8.24
N SER A 65 5.28 -5.33 7.54
CA SER A 65 6.43 -6.02 8.13
C SER A 65 7.53 -6.26 7.09
N SER A 66 8.79 -6.05 7.49
CA SER A 66 9.92 -6.14 6.56
C SER A 66 10.14 -7.57 6.05
N GLY A 67 10.41 -7.69 4.74
CA GLY A 67 10.73 -8.97 4.10
C GLY A 67 9.53 -9.91 3.89
N THR A 68 8.30 -9.47 4.17
CA THR A 68 7.12 -10.32 3.98
C THR A 68 6.76 -10.50 2.52
N THR A 69 6.18 -11.64 2.22
CA THR A 69 5.68 -12.06 0.90
C THR A 69 4.14 -12.15 0.91
N ALA A 70 3.53 -12.43 -0.24
CA ALA A 70 2.10 -12.75 -0.28
C ALA A 70 1.75 -13.97 0.61
N ALA A 71 2.62 -14.98 0.65
CA ALA A 71 2.43 -16.19 1.48
C ALA A 71 2.41 -15.89 2.99
N TYR A 72 3.28 -14.97 3.44
CA TYR A 72 3.28 -14.52 4.83
C TYR A 72 1.92 -13.88 5.18
N TRP A 73 1.44 -12.95 4.36
CA TRP A 73 0.20 -12.26 4.65
C TRP A 73 -1.02 -13.17 4.54
N ALA A 74 -1.06 -14.11 3.60
CA ALA A 74 -2.12 -15.12 3.56
C ALA A 74 -2.24 -15.89 4.88
N SER A 75 -1.11 -16.14 5.56
CA SER A 75 -1.07 -16.83 6.85
C SER A 75 -1.40 -15.94 8.06
N ASN A 76 -1.24 -14.61 7.94
CA ASN A 76 -1.28 -13.69 9.09
C ASN A 76 -2.36 -12.60 9.01
N VAL A 77 -3.03 -12.44 7.86
CA VAL A 77 -4.02 -11.37 7.64
C VAL A 77 -5.18 -11.45 8.64
N GLN A 78 -5.68 -12.65 8.93
CA GLN A 78 -6.79 -12.86 9.86
C GLN A 78 -6.41 -12.44 11.29
N ALA A 79 -5.21 -12.78 11.76
CA ALA A 79 -4.71 -12.35 13.06
C ALA A 79 -4.54 -10.83 13.12
N SER A 80 -4.11 -10.21 12.01
CA SER A 80 -3.96 -8.75 11.92
C SER A 80 -5.31 -8.03 11.92
N ILE A 81 -6.30 -8.56 11.19
CA ILE A 81 -7.69 -8.09 11.20
C ILE A 81 -8.27 -8.19 12.61
N ALA A 82 -8.11 -9.33 13.28
CA ALA A 82 -8.63 -9.53 14.64
C ALA A 82 -8.00 -8.56 15.67
N ALA A 83 -6.77 -8.11 15.43
CA ALA A 83 -6.08 -7.13 16.26
C ALA A 83 -6.41 -5.67 15.91
N ALA A 84 -7.06 -5.41 14.76
CA ALA A 84 -7.36 -4.07 14.30
C ALA A 84 -8.40 -3.38 15.19
N LYS A 85 -8.14 -2.13 15.55
CA LYS A 85 -9.00 -1.35 16.45
C LYS A 85 -10.14 -0.64 15.76
N GLU A 86 -10.01 -0.43 14.45
CA GLU A 86 -10.96 0.30 13.61
C GLU A 86 -11.00 -0.34 12.23
N THR A 87 -12.12 -0.18 11.53
CA THR A 87 -12.24 -0.55 10.12
C THR A 87 -11.66 0.55 9.24
N ALA A 88 -11.22 0.16 8.05
CA ALA A 88 -10.82 1.07 6.99
C ALA A 88 -11.76 0.92 5.80
N SER A 89 -12.11 2.02 5.14
CA SER A 89 -12.93 2.03 3.92
C SER A 89 -12.08 1.94 2.66
N LYS A 90 -10.77 2.21 2.77
CA LYS A 90 -9.81 2.05 1.68
C LYS A 90 -8.59 1.27 2.18
N CYS A 91 -7.99 0.45 1.31
CA CYS A 91 -6.76 -0.27 1.60
C CYS A 91 -5.77 -0.16 0.44
N ILE A 92 -4.51 0.19 0.75
CA ILE A 92 -3.41 0.15 -0.20
C ILE A 92 -2.55 -1.06 0.12
N ILE A 93 -2.35 -1.94 -0.87
CA ILE A 93 -1.50 -3.12 -0.74
C ILE A 93 -0.25 -2.96 -1.60
N ILE A 94 0.94 -3.12 -1.00
CA ILE A 94 2.22 -3.19 -1.72
C ILE A 94 2.95 -4.46 -1.32
N LEU A 95 2.90 -5.46 -2.19
CA LEU A 95 3.50 -6.79 -2.02
C LEU A 95 4.02 -7.32 -3.37
N GLY A 96 4.97 -8.25 -3.31
CA GLY A 96 5.51 -8.96 -4.48
C GLY A 96 6.99 -8.68 -4.77
N ALA A 97 7.57 -7.62 -4.21
CA ALA A 97 9.01 -7.36 -4.36
C ALA A 97 9.87 -8.47 -3.72
N ASN A 98 9.43 -9.02 -2.58
CA ASN A 98 10.10 -10.15 -1.92
C ASN A 98 9.75 -11.52 -2.55
N ASP A 99 8.63 -11.61 -3.26
CA ASP A 99 8.24 -12.80 -4.03
C ASP A 99 9.06 -12.93 -5.33
N CYS A 100 9.56 -11.79 -5.86
CA CYS A 100 10.52 -11.74 -6.96
C CYS A 100 11.86 -12.35 -6.54
N THR A 101 12.02 -13.65 -6.79
CA THR A 101 13.23 -14.44 -6.52
C THR A 101 13.71 -15.14 -7.79
N SER A 102 14.95 -15.64 -7.79
CA SER A 102 15.48 -16.41 -8.93
C SER A 102 14.72 -17.72 -9.18
N THR A 103 13.91 -18.16 -8.21
CA THR A 103 13.09 -19.37 -8.25
C THR A 103 11.60 -19.06 -8.43
N PHE A 104 11.24 -17.88 -8.94
CA PHE A 104 9.85 -17.51 -9.20
C PHE A 104 9.29 -18.24 -10.44
N ASP A 105 9.14 -19.55 -10.31
CA ASP A 105 8.68 -20.51 -11.33
C ASP A 105 7.14 -20.66 -11.32
N THR A 106 6.60 -21.54 -12.18
CA THR A 106 5.15 -21.74 -12.31
C THR A 106 4.45 -22.13 -11.00
N PRO A 107 4.93 -23.14 -10.23
CA PRO A 107 4.38 -23.43 -8.91
C PRO A 107 4.35 -22.21 -7.98
N THR A 108 5.46 -21.46 -7.93
CA THR A 108 5.58 -20.28 -7.06
C THR A 108 4.63 -19.15 -7.48
N ARG A 109 4.45 -18.93 -8.79
CA ARG A 109 3.51 -17.94 -9.35
C ARG A 109 2.06 -18.30 -9.02
N ASN A 110 1.70 -19.58 -9.14
CA ASN A 110 0.37 -20.05 -8.78
C ASN A 110 0.11 -19.84 -7.29
N ALA A 111 1.08 -20.18 -6.44
CA ALA A 111 1.00 -19.94 -5.00
C ALA A 111 0.86 -18.43 -4.69
N PHE A 112 1.60 -17.56 -5.39
CA PHE A 112 1.47 -16.11 -5.26
C PHE A 112 0.02 -15.65 -5.51
N VAL A 113 -0.59 -16.05 -6.63
CA VAL A 113 -1.98 -15.69 -6.97
C VAL A 113 -2.98 -16.18 -5.92
N THR A 114 -2.85 -17.43 -5.48
CA THR A 114 -3.72 -18.00 -4.43
C THR A 114 -3.57 -17.23 -3.11
N ASN A 115 -2.34 -17.01 -2.66
CA ASN A 115 -2.07 -16.32 -1.40
C ASN A 115 -2.57 -14.87 -1.42
N TYR A 116 -2.34 -14.15 -2.53
CA TYR A 116 -2.85 -12.79 -2.68
C TYR A 116 -4.38 -12.77 -2.65
N SER A 117 -5.04 -13.70 -3.34
CA SER A 117 -6.50 -13.85 -3.31
C SER A 117 -7.01 -14.08 -1.89
N THR A 118 -6.37 -14.94 -1.10
CA THR A 118 -6.71 -15.16 0.32
C THR A 118 -6.64 -13.88 1.15
N VAL A 119 -5.63 -13.03 0.92
CA VAL A 119 -5.51 -11.74 1.61
C VAL A 119 -6.66 -10.81 1.25
N LEU A 120 -7.00 -10.70 -0.04
CA LEU A 120 -8.09 -9.84 -0.51
C LEU A 120 -9.45 -10.30 0.01
N ASP A 121 -9.73 -11.60 -0.08
CA ASP A 121 -11.00 -12.17 0.35
C ASP A 121 -11.17 -12.00 1.88
N ALA A 122 -10.09 -12.11 2.66
CA ALA A 122 -10.11 -11.84 4.10
C ALA A 122 -10.40 -10.36 4.43
N LEU A 123 -9.76 -9.41 3.72
CA LEU A 123 -10.01 -7.97 3.91
C LEU A 123 -11.44 -7.58 3.51
N HIS A 124 -11.93 -8.11 2.39
CA HIS A 124 -13.29 -7.84 1.92
C HIS A 124 -14.34 -8.49 2.83
N ALA A 125 -14.08 -9.67 3.39
CA ALA A 125 -14.96 -10.25 4.41
C ALA A 125 -14.98 -9.42 5.70
N TRP A 126 -13.87 -8.79 6.08
CA TRP A 126 -13.78 -7.90 7.24
C TRP A 126 -14.54 -6.59 7.02
N ASN A 127 -14.43 -6.00 5.83
CA ASN A 127 -15.25 -4.87 5.42
C ASN A 127 -15.69 -4.99 3.95
N PRO A 128 -16.95 -5.40 3.69
CA PRO A 128 -17.47 -5.58 2.33
C PRO A 128 -17.57 -4.29 1.50
N THR A 129 -17.44 -3.12 2.12
CA THR A 129 -17.44 -1.82 1.41
C THR A 129 -16.04 -1.28 1.12
N MET A 130 -14.99 -2.01 1.53
CA MET A 130 -13.61 -1.57 1.38
C MET A 130 -13.18 -1.60 -0.10
N GLU A 131 -12.67 -0.47 -0.58
CA GLU A 131 -11.95 -0.40 -1.86
C GLU A 131 -10.47 -0.75 -1.63
N ILE A 132 -9.87 -1.56 -2.50
CA ILE A 132 -8.51 -2.08 -2.33
C ILE A 132 -7.66 -1.78 -3.58
N TRP A 133 -6.55 -1.05 -3.43
CA TRP A 133 -5.61 -0.75 -4.50
C TRP A 133 -4.35 -1.60 -4.38
N LEU A 134 -4.06 -2.40 -5.41
CA LEU A 134 -2.88 -3.26 -5.46
C LEU A 134 -1.76 -2.54 -6.21
N GLY A 135 -0.72 -2.11 -5.50
CA GLY A 135 0.50 -1.58 -6.11
C GLY A 135 1.20 -2.64 -6.96
N LEU A 136 1.82 -2.21 -8.06
CA LEU A 136 2.54 -3.09 -8.98
C LEU A 136 4.04 -3.03 -8.67
N PRO A 137 4.61 -4.07 -8.04
CA PRO A 137 5.91 -3.99 -7.38
C PRO A 137 7.07 -3.96 -8.37
N TRP A 138 8.15 -3.28 -7.98
CA TRP A 138 9.42 -3.29 -8.69
C TRP A 138 10.60 -3.53 -7.74
N ARG A 139 11.62 -4.20 -8.28
CA ARG A 139 12.89 -4.49 -7.63
C ARG A 139 14.01 -4.54 -8.67
N ARG A 140 15.09 -3.79 -8.44
CA ARG A 140 16.27 -3.80 -9.30
C ARG A 140 16.82 -5.22 -9.50
N ASN A 141 17.18 -5.54 -10.74
CA ASN A 141 17.70 -6.85 -11.17
C ASN A 141 16.67 -8.00 -11.18
N PHE A 142 15.37 -7.72 -10.99
CA PHE A 142 14.29 -8.70 -11.08
C PHE A 142 13.20 -8.30 -12.09
N ASP A 143 13.56 -7.46 -13.07
CA ASP A 143 12.62 -6.85 -14.03
C ASP A 143 11.65 -7.87 -14.65
N SER A 144 12.14 -9.02 -15.14
CA SER A 144 11.27 -10.02 -15.77
C SER A 144 10.20 -10.60 -14.83
N ASN A 145 10.53 -10.75 -13.54
CA ASN A 145 9.56 -11.23 -12.54
C ASN A 145 8.60 -10.12 -12.13
N CYS A 146 9.10 -8.89 -11.99
CA CYS A 146 8.26 -7.73 -11.73
C CYS A 146 7.26 -7.52 -12.88
N ASP A 147 7.71 -7.55 -14.13
CA ASP A 147 6.83 -7.41 -15.31
C ASP A 147 5.77 -8.50 -15.34
N LEU A 148 6.14 -9.75 -15.06
CA LEU A 148 5.16 -10.84 -14.96
C LEU A 148 4.11 -10.60 -13.85
N ILE A 149 4.54 -10.16 -12.67
CA ILE A 149 3.62 -9.84 -11.57
C ILE A 149 2.69 -8.69 -11.96
N CYS A 150 3.26 -7.61 -12.50
CA CYS A 150 2.56 -6.36 -12.78
C CYS A 150 1.60 -6.47 -13.97
N ASP A 151 2.02 -7.12 -15.05
CA ASP A 151 1.29 -7.13 -16.31
C ASP A 151 0.37 -8.34 -16.46
N THR A 152 0.60 -9.41 -15.68
CA THR A 152 -0.17 -10.65 -15.78
C THR A 152 -0.84 -11.02 -14.47
N LEU A 153 -0.08 -11.21 -13.39
CA LEU A 153 -0.61 -11.84 -12.18
C LEU A 153 -1.55 -10.91 -11.42
N ILE A 154 -1.17 -9.66 -11.13
CA ILE A 154 -2.05 -8.70 -10.43
C ILE A 154 -3.32 -8.39 -11.22
N PRO A 155 -3.27 -8.09 -12.55
CA PRO A 155 -4.49 -7.95 -13.34
C PRO A 155 -5.40 -9.18 -13.29
N SER A 156 -4.83 -10.40 -13.29
CA SER A 156 -5.63 -11.62 -13.14
C SER A 156 -6.27 -11.78 -11.76
N ILE A 157 -5.60 -11.33 -10.69
CA ILE A 157 -6.13 -11.32 -9.32
C ILE A 157 -7.29 -10.32 -9.20
N ILE A 158 -7.16 -9.15 -9.82
CA ILE A 158 -8.19 -8.11 -9.80
C ILE A 158 -9.40 -8.52 -10.66
N SER A 159 -9.17 -9.25 -11.75
CA SER A 159 -10.25 -9.73 -12.63
C SER A 159 -11.30 -10.51 -11.84
N GLY A 160 -12.52 -9.99 -11.81
CA GLY A 160 -13.66 -10.57 -11.07
C GLY A 160 -13.86 -10.00 -9.65
N ARG A 161 -13.03 -9.07 -9.18
CA ARG A 161 -13.18 -8.38 -7.89
C ARG A 161 -13.46 -6.89 -8.11
N SER A 162 -14.74 -6.50 -8.12
CA SER A 162 -15.14 -5.09 -8.35
C SER A 162 -14.65 -4.11 -7.28
N TYR A 163 -14.28 -4.62 -6.09
CA TYR A 163 -13.71 -3.86 -4.98
C TYR A 163 -12.19 -3.72 -5.05
N CYS A 164 -11.54 -4.31 -6.06
CA CYS A 164 -10.09 -4.24 -6.27
C CYS A 164 -9.76 -3.34 -7.47
N HIS A 165 -8.70 -2.55 -7.32
CA HIS A 165 -8.24 -1.59 -8.30
C HIS A 165 -6.73 -1.75 -8.52
N LEU A 166 -6.27 -1.38 -9.71
CA LEU A 166 -4.84 -1.21 -9.94
C LEU A 166 -4.36 -0.01 -9.13
N GLY A 167 -3.33 -0.25 -8.33
CA GLY A 167 -2.59 0.80 -7.64
C GLY A 167 -1.49 1.38 -8.53
N MET A 168 -0.55 2.04 -7.88
CA MET A 168 0.58 2.67 -8.55
C MET A 168 1.58 1.63 -9.08
N ASP A 169 2.16 1.90 -10.26
CA ASP A 169 3.19 1.05 -10.87
C ASP A 169 4.61 1.48 -10.48
N GLU A 170 5.25 0.71 -9.60
CA GLU A 170 6.61 0.98 -9.10
C GLU A 170 7.65 1.05 -10.23
N ARG A 171 7.41 0.42 -11.38
CA ARG A 171 8.32 0.48 -12.54
C ARG A 171 8.31 1.85 -13.19
N VAL A 172 7.18 2.56 -13.16
CA VAL A 172 7.08 3.87 -13.83
C VAL A 172 7.94 4.92 -13.13
N TYR A 173 8.06 4.84 -11.81
CA TYR A 173 8.65 5.94 -11.04
C TYR A 173 9.75 5.51 -10.07
N ILE A 174 9.75 4.28 -9.54
CA ILE A 174 10.93 3.80 -8.79
C ILE A 174 12.02 3.49 -9.79
N LYS A 175 11.77 2.61 -10.77
CA LYS A 175 12.73 2.33 -11.84
C LYS A 175 12.94 3.55 -12.73
N ALA A 176 11.84 4.21 -13.13
CA ALA A 176 11.85 5.36 -14.01
C ALA A 176 12.77 5.14 -15.24
N GLY A 177 13.39 6.21 -15.74
CA GLY A 177 14.36 6.13 -16.85
C GLY A 177 15.80 5.81 -16.41
N ASP A 178 16.09 5.77 -15.12
CA ASP A 178 17.46 5.67 -14.58
C ASP A 178 17.71 4.42 -13.74
N ASN A 179 16.83 3.42 -13.86
CA ASN A 179 16.90 2.16 -13.12
C ASN A 179 16.91 2.34 -11.59
N GLY A 180 16.20 3.35 -11.11
CA GLY A 180 16.04 3.72 -9.71
C GLY A 180 17.26 4.33 -9.06
N ALA A 181 18.17 4.92 -9.84
CA ALA A 181 19.29 5.67 -9.31
C ALA A 181 18.83 6.91 -8.52
N THR A 182 17.78 7.59 -8.98
CA THR A 182 17.23 8.79 -8.31
C THR A 182 16.36 8.43 -7.12
N ASN A 183 15.51 7.41 -7.24
CA ASN A 183 14.40 7.18 -6.30
C ASN A 183 14.63 6.04 -5.30
N THR A 184 15.78 5.35 -5.35
CA THR A 184 16.17 4.33 -4.37
C THR A 184 17.66 4.40 -4.07
N ASP A 185 18.04 3.99 -2.87
CA ASP A 185 19.45 3.84 -2.51
C ASP A 185 19.93 2.39 -2.70
N ASP A 186 19.03 1.41 -2.63
CA ASP A 186 19.33 -0.02 -2.68
C ASP A 186 18.64 -0.79 -3.82
N GLY A 187 17.93 -0.09 -4.70
CA GLY A 187 17.17 -0.70 -5.79
C GLY A 187 15.84 -1.35 -5.37
N ILE A 188 15.38 -1.13 -4.14
CA ILE A 188 14.14 -1.71 -3.62
C ILE A 188 13.30 -0.65 -2.91
N HIS A 189 13.90 0.03 -1.94
CA HIS A 189 13.21 0.92 -1.03
C HIS A 189 13.26 2.38 -1.52
N PRO A 190 12.14 3.11 -1.43
CA PRO A 190 12.11 4.49 -1.85
C PRO A 190 12.94 5.36 -0.89
N ASN A 191 13.91 6.10 -1.44
CA ASN A 191 14.60 7.15 -0.70
C ASN A 191 13.68 8.37 -0.52
N ALA A 192 14.21 9.49 -0.03
CA ALA A 192 13.39 10.69 0.23
C ALA A 192 12.68 11.23 -1.03
N ALA A 193 13.33 11.16 -2.20
CA ALA A 193 12.74 11.57 -3.47
C ALA A 193 11.65 10.58 -3.90
N GLY A 194 11.95 9.28 -3.87
CA GLY A 194 10.98 8.23 -4.17
C GLY A 194 9.73 8.30 -3.29
N GLN A 195 9.90 8.55 -1.99
CA GLN A 195 8.78 8.68 -1.04
C GLN A 195 7.84 9.86 -1.38
N ALA A 196 8.38 10.98 -1.88
CA ALA A 196 7.56 12.11 -2.32
C ALA A 196 6.70 11.75 -3.55
N VAL A 197 7.26 10.97 -4.48
CA VAL A 197 6.54 10.50 -5.67
C VAL A 197 5.45 9.49 -5.28
N PHE A 198 5.77 8.48 -4.45
CA PHE A 198 4.79 7.52 -3.90
C PHE A 198 3.58 8.24 -3.30
N ALA A 199 3.85 9.19 -2.40
CA ALA A 199 2.82 9.91 -1.67
C ALA A 199 1.88 10.68 -2.61
N THR A 200 2.43 11.32 -3.65
CA THR A 200 1.66 12.11 -4.60
C THR A 200 0.75 11.23 -5.46
N GLN A 201 1.30 10.14 -5.98
CA GLN A 201 0.57 9.24 -6.88
C GLN A 201 -0.55 8.50 -6.15
N TYR A 202 -0.28 7.93 -4.97
CA TYR A 202 -1.34 7.30 -4.19
C TYR A 202 -2.41 8.30 -3.75
N ALA A 203 -2.02 9.54 -3.45
CA ALA A 203 -3.01 10.56 -3.12
C ALA A 203 -3.97 10.82 -4.29
N THR A 204 -3.46 10.88 -5.52
CA THR A 204 -4.31 10.99 -6.72
C THR A 204 -5.21 9.78 -6.95
N LEU A 205 -4.75 8.56 -6.61
CA LEU A 205 -5.52 7.33 -6.83
C LEU A 205 -6.67 7.14 -5.83
N ILE A 206 -6.53 7.65 -4.61
CA ILE A 206 -7.46 7.35 -3.50
C ILE A 206 -8.37 8.50 -3.10
N ALA A 207 -8.08 9.73 -3.58
CA ALA A 207 -8.92 10.91 -3.43
C ALA A 207 -10.28 10.73 -4.11
#